data_AF-A0A9E1Q5Y9-F1
#
_entry.id   AF-A0A9E1Q5Y9-F1
#
_cell.length_a   1.000
_cell.length_b   1.000
_cell.length_c   1.000
_cell.angle_alpha   90.00
_cell.angle_beta   90.00
_cell.angle_gamma   90.00
#
_symmetry.space_group_name_H-M   'P 1'
#
loop_
_entity.id
_entity.type
_entity.pdbx_description
1 polymer ?
#
loop_
_entity_poly.entity_id
_entity_poly.type
_entity_poly.pdbx_seq_one_letter_code
_entity_poly.pdbx_strand_id
1 'polypeptide(L)'
;MSKQFVIQSRTAGDDGQRLALGTRTEIVRALSKFNTMPEIDGGDILYGPGIKIELPPEEDVQQMLLQIVEEEIAWLPIVRLAKHFDWSVMDIDSGRELQP
;
A
#
# COMPACT_ATOMS: atom_id res chain seq x y z
N MET A 1 -5.09 15.73 -8.52
CA MET A 1 -3.98 14.88 -8.03
C MET A 1 -4.24 13.47 -8.52
N SER A 2 -3.21 12.63 -8.68
CA SER A 2 -3.45 11.25 -9.04
C SER A 2 -4.33 10.59 -7.99
N LYS A 3 -5.22 9.70 -8.43
CA LYS A 3 -5.96 8.83 -7.52
C LYS A 3 -5.24 7.50 -7.31
N GLN A 4 -4.05 7.31 -7.88
CA GLN A 4 -3.32 6.05 -7.86
C GLN A 4 -1.87 6.23 -7.43
N PHE A 5 -1.43 5.33 -6.54
CA PHE A 5 -0.13 5.36 -5.92
C PHE A 5 0.47 3.96 -5.88
N VAL A 6 1.78 3.85 -6.04
CA VAL A 6 2.52 2.62 -5.76
C VAL A 6 3.06 2.67 -4.34
N ILE A 7 2.79 1.62 -3.58
CA ILE A 7 3.40 1.37 -2.28
C ILE A 7 4.58 0.41 -2.48
N GLN A 8 5.75 0.76 -1.96
CA GLN A 8 6.96 -0.06 -2.02
C GLN A 8 7.87 0.19 -0.81
N SER A 9 8.86 -0.67 -0.59
CA SER A 9 9.81 -0.51 0.51
C SER A 9 10.68 0.73 0.30
N ARG A 10 10.96 1.48 1.37
CA ARG A 10 11.96 2.57 1.34
C ARG A 10 13.39 2.05 1.22
N THR A 11 13.63 0.78 1.56
CA THR A 11 14.94 0.14 1.48
C THR A 11 15.14 -0.48 0.11
N ALA A 12 16.24 -0.12 -0.55
CA ALA A 12 16.74 -0.85 -1.71
C ALA A 12 17.64 -2.00 -1.23
N GLY A 13 17.52 -3.16 -1.86
CA GLY A 13 18.43 -4.29 -1.72
C GLY A 13 19.73 -4.05 -2.50
N ASP A 14 20.70 -4.95 -2.28
CA ASP A 14 22.05 -4.84 -2.84
C ASP A 14 22.10 -4.94 -4.37
N ASP A 15 21.05 -5.50 -4.98
CA ASP A 15 20.86 -5.66 -6.43
C ASP A 15 20.16 -4.45 -7.08
N GLY A 16 19.84 -3.42 -6.29
CA GLY A 16 19.11 -2.22 -6.74
C GLY A 16 17.59 -2.42 -6.83
N GLN A 17 17.05 -3.61 -6.52
CA GLN A 17 15.62 -3.82 -6.39
C GLN A 17 15.12 -3.37 -5.01
N ARG A 18 13.83 -3.04 -4.88
CA ARG A 18 13.25 -2.75 -3.57
C ARG A 18 13.08 -4.06 -2.80
N LEU A 19 13.35 -4.02 -1.49
CA LEU A 19 13.07 -5.18 -0.63
C LEU A 19 11.56 -5.46 -0.60
N ALA A 20 11.20 -6.73 -0.39
CA ALA A 20 9.82 -7.12 -0.17
C ALA A 20 9.22 -6.37 1.03
N LEU A 21 7.94 -5.99 0.91
CA LEU A 21 7.13 -5.42 1.98
C LEU A 21 6.80 -6.46 3.06
N GLY A 22 6.81 -7.74 2.69
CA GLY A 22 6.48 -8.89 3.51
C GLY A 22 5.73 -9.94 2.71
N THR A 23 5.35 -11.03 3.37
CA THR A 23 4.44 -12.01 2.76
C THR A 23 3.04 -11.43 2.64
N ARG A 24 2.26 -11.93 1.69
CA ARG A 24 0.86 -11.55 1.49
C ARG A 24 0.04 -11.72 2.77
N THR A 25 0.24 -12.83 3.46
CA THR A 25 -0.45 -13.13 4.74
C THR A 25 -0.11 -12.11 5.82
N GLU A 26 1.17 -11.72 5.94
CA GLU A 26 1.61 -10.71 6.92
C GLU A 26 1.03 -9.34 6.60
N ILE A 27 1.03 -8.94 5.33
CA ILE A 27 0.49 -7.65 4.88
C ILE A 27 -1.00 -7.56 5.18
N VAL A 28 -1.80 -8.56 4.79
CA VAL A 28 -3.24 -8.57 5.07
C VAL A 28 -3.50 -8.50 6.58
N ARG A 29 -2.78 -9.31 7.36
CA ARG A 29 -2.89 -9.30 8.83
C ARG A 29 -2.54 -7.93 9.42
N ALA A 30 -1.50 -7.29 8.93
CA ALA A 30 -1.06 -5.99 9.41
C ALA A 30 -2.05 -4.86 9.03
N LEU A 31 -2.49 -4.82 7.77
CA LEU A 31 -3.45 -3.85 7.25
C LEU A 31 -4.83 -3.97 7.91
N SER A 32 -5.24 -5.17 8.34
CA SER A 32 -6.51 -5.37 9.05
C SER A 32 -6.61 -4.53 10.33
N LYS A 33 -5.48 -4.23 10.99
CA LYS A 33 -5.41 -3.37 12.20
C LYS A 33 -5.73 -1.90 11.90
N PHE A 34 -5.79 -1.52 10.63
CA PHE A 34 -6.10 -0.19 10.14
C PHE A 34 -7.46 -0.14 9.43
N ASN A 35 -8.31 -1.17 9.62
CA ASN A 35 -9.58 -1.36 8.92
C ASN A 35 -9.42 -1.49 7.40
N THR A 36 -8.30 -2.06 6.94
CA THR A 36 -8.04 -2.31 5.52
C THR A 36 -7.85 -3.80 5.29
N MET A 37 -8.82 -4.46 4.65
CA MET A 37 -8.81 -5.92 4.46
C MET A 37 -9.65 -6.36 3.26
N PRO A 38 -9.49 -7.59 2.74
CA PRO A 38 -10.32 -8.05 1.64
C PRO A 38 -11.73 -8.41 2.13
N GLU A 39 -12.73 -8.28 1.25
CA GLU A 39 -14.12 -8.67 1.55
C GLU A 39 -14.30 -10.19 1.66
N ILE A 40 -13.42 -10.94 0.98
CA ILE A 40 -13.40 -12.40 0.96
C ILE A 40 -12.01 -12.91 1.32
N ASP A 41 -11.95 -14.08 1.94
CA ASP A 41 -10.68 -14.73 2.27
C ASP A 41 -9.85 -14.97 1.00
N GLY A 42 -8.59 -14.55 1.04
CA GLY A 42 -7.67 -14.66 -0.09
C GLY A 42 -7.88 -13.61 -1.19
N GLY A 43 -8.84 -12.71 -1.09
CA GLY A 43 -9.09 -11.67 -2.10
C GLY A 43 -7.92 -10.70 -2.29
N ASP A 44 -7.68 -10.30 -3.53
CA ASP A 44 -6.57 -9.40 -3.93
C ASP A 44 -6.86 -7.92 -3.66
N ILE A 45 -8.12 -7.56 -3.51
CA ILE A 45 -8.55 -6.17 -3.31
C ILE A 45 -8.90 -5.98 -1.84
N LEU A 46 -8.14 -5.12 -1.18
CA LEU A 46 -8.35 -4.72 0.21
C LEU A 46 -9.04 -3.38 0.24
N TYR A 47 -10.11 -3.28 1.01
CA TYR A 47 -10.88 -2.04 1.17
C TYR A 47 -10.61 -1.44 2.54
N GLY A 48 -10.33 -0.14 2.57
CA GLY A 48 -10.19 0.64 3.79
C GLY A 48 -10.87 2.01 3.68
N PRO A 49 -10.76 2.87 4.70
CA PRO A 49 -11.44 4.16 4.71
C PRO A 49 -10.96 5.07 3.57
N GLY A 50 -11.80 5.26 2.55
CA GLY A 50 -11.53 6.07 1.35
C GLY A 50 -10.43 5.55 0.42
N ILE A 51 -9.91 4.35 0.68
CA ILE A 51 -8.85 3.73 -0.12
C ILE A 51 -9.21 2.29 -0.50
N LYS A 52 -8.66 1.83 -1.61
CA LYS A 52 -8.47 0.40 -1.88
C LYS A 52 -7.00 0.13 -2.16
N ILE A 53 -6.53 -1.06 -1.79
CA ILE A 53 -5.18 -1.56 -2.07
C ILE A 53 -5.32 -2.86 -2.86
N GLU A 54 -4.66 -2.95 -4.00
CA GLU A 54 -4.57 -4.17 -4.80
C GLU A 54 -3.23 -4.84 -4.52
N LEU A 55 -3.33 -6.08 -4.02
CA LEU A 55 -2.19 -6.96 -3.77
C LEU A 55 -1.87 -7.75 -5.04
N PRO A 56 -0.58 -7.94 -5.33
CA PRO A 56 -0.19 -8.82 -6.42
C PRO A 56 -0.40 -10.30 -5.99
N PRO A 57 -0.55 -11.24 -6.94
CA PRO A 57 -0.87 -12.64 -6.65
C PRO A 57 0.28 -13.43 -6.00
N GLU A 58 1.50 -12.88 -6.00
CA GLU A 58 2.70 -13.49 -5.44
C GLU A 58 2.67 -13.54 -3.90
N GLU A 59 3.32 -14.55 -3.31
CA GLU A 59 3.43 -14.68 -1.85
C GLU A 59 4.31 -13.56 -1.27
N ASP A 60 5.45 -13.28 -1.89
CA ASP A 60 6.34 -12.19 -1.48
C ASP A 60 5.98 -10.91 -2.22
N VAL A 61 5.40 -9.96 -1.50
CA VAL A 61 4.89 -8.72 -2.10
C VAL A 61 5.97 -7.67 -2.12
N GLN A 62 6.43 -7.28 -3.30
CA GLN A 62 7.41 -6.19 -3.47
C GLN A 62 6.76 -4.81 -3.54
N GLN A 63 5.59 -4.74 -4.18
CA GLN A 63 4.85 -3.52 -4.41
C GLN A 63 3.34 -3.78 -4.41
N MET A 64 2.55 -2.76 -4.08
CA MET A 64 1.09 -2.80 -4.09
C MET A 64 0.55 -1.53 -4.74
N LEU A 65 -0.64 -1.61 -5.35
CA LEU A 65 -1.31 -0.45 -5.92
C LEU A 65 -2.34 0.09 -4.93
N LEU A 66 -2.19 1.34 -4.51
CA LEU A 66 -3.18 2.06 -3.72
C LEU A 66 -4.00 2.98 -4.61
N GLN A 67 -5.32 2.96 -4.46
CA GLN A 67 -6.23 3.90 -5.12
C GLN A 67 -7.08 4.65 -4.09
N ILE A 68 -7.15 5.97 -4.24
CA ILE A 68 -8.11 6.83 -3.53
C ILE A 68 -9.48 6.66 -4.18
N VAL A 69 -10.44 6.16 -3.42
CA VAL A 69 -11.84 6.03 -3.84
C VAL A 69 -12.72 7.13 -3.25
N GLU A 70 -12.36 7.68 -2.08
CA GLU A 70 -13.06 8.78 -1.41
C GLU A 70 -12.06 9.78 -0.83
N GLU A 71 -11.88 10.92 -1.51
CA GLU A 71 -10.80 11.87 -1.26
C GLU A 71 -10.88 12.57 0.09
N GLU A 72 -12.10 12.79 0.60
CA GLU A 72 -12.35 13.50 1.85
C GLU A 72 -11.80 12.78 3.09
N ILE A 73 -11.65 11.45 3.02
CA ILE A 73 -11.24 10.61 4.15
C ILE A 73 -9.97 9.80 3.91
N ALA A 74 -9.49 9.67 2.66
CA ALA A 74 -8.38 8.79 2.30
C ALA A 74 -7.00 9.20 2.83
N TRP A 75 -6.75 10.50 2.99
CA TRP A 75 -5.40 10.98 3.29
C TRP A 75 -4.91 10.58 4.69
N LEU A 76 -5.81 10.57 5.67
CA LEU A 76 -5.47 10.19 7.04
C LEU A 76 -4.96 8.74 7.15
N PRO A 77 -5.66 7.70 6.63
CA PRO A 77 -5.13 6.34 6.64
C PRO A 77 -3.87 6.20 5.78
N ILE A 78 -3.76 6.85 4.61
CA ILE A 78 -2.55 6.78 3.77
C ILE A 78 -1.30 7.22 4.55
N VAL A 79 -1.34 8.41 5.16
CA VAL A 79 -0.20 8.96 5.92
C VAL A 79 0.12 8.08 7.14
N ARG A 80 -0.90 7.56 7.83
CA ARG A 80 -0.71 6.67 8.99
C ARG A 80 -0.07 5.34 8.59
N LEU A 81 -0.50 4.73 7.49
CA LEU A 81 0.07 3.50 6.96
C LEU A 81 1.52 3.72 6.53
N ALA A 82 1.77 4.74 5.71
CA ALA A 82 3.11 5.08 5.23
C ALA A 82 4.10 5.28 6.38
N LYS A 83 3.69 6.02 7.43
CA LYS A 83 4.52 6.25 8.61
C LYS A 83 4.71 5.01 9.48
N HIS A 84 3.66 4.20 9.67
CA HIS A 84 3.73 3.03 10.56
C HIS A 84 4.61 1.92 10.00
N PHE A 85 4.53 1.69 8.69
CA PHE A 85 5.26 0.61 8.01
C PHE A 85 6.55 1.07 7.33
N ASP A 86 6.90 2.34 7.46
CA ASP A 86 8.04 2.97 6.77
C ASP A 86 8.02 2.74 5.24
N TRP A 87 6.82 2.83 4.66
CA TRP A 87 6.63 2.62 3.23
C TRP A 87 6.84 3.90 2.42
N SER A 88 7.34 3.70 1.21
CA SER A 88 7.33 4.71 0.15
C SER A 88 6.00 4.65 -0.55
N VAL A 89 5.33 5.80 -0.71
CA VAL A 89 4.06 5.91 -1.42
C VAL A 89 4.22 6.92 -2.54
N MET A 90 4.29 6.43 -3.78
CA MET A 90 4.64 7.23 -4.95
C MET A 90 3.41 7.47 -5.83
N ASP A 91 3.12 8.74 -6.12
CA ASP A 91 2.10 9.14 -7.10
C ASP A 91 2.56 8.70 -8.51
N ILE A 92 1.74 7.91 -9.19
CA ILE A 92 2.10 7.30 -10.48
C ILE A 92 2.21 8.34 -11.59
N ASP A 93 1.36 9.37 -11.55
CA ASP A 93 1.29 10.37 -12.63
C ASP A 93 2.46 11.35 -12.57
N SER A 94 2.87 11.73 -11.36
CA SER A 94 3.92 12.74 -11.12
C SER A 94 5.28 12.15 -10.76
N GLY A 95 5.33 10.86 -10.40
CA GLY A 95 6.51 10.19 -9.86
C GLY A 95 6.96 10.73 -8.49
N ARG A 96 6.16 11.60 -7.87
CA ARG A 96 6.50 12.22 -6.58
C ARG A 96 6.10 11.30 -5.46
N GLU A 97 7.02 11.13 -4.53
CA GLU A 97 6.74 10.45 -3.28
C GLU A 97 5.96 11.36 -2.33
N LEU A 98 4.91 10.80 -1.70
CA LEU A 98 4.23 11.45 -0.59
C LEU A 98 5.20 11.58 0.59
N GLN A 99 5.44 12.82 1.02
CA GLN A 99 6.14 13.10 2.26
C GLN A 99 5.10 13.19 3.39
N PRO A 100 5.18 12.31 4.41
CA PRO A 100 4.29 12.36 5.58
C PRO A 100 4.42 13.64 6.39
#